data_AF-A0AAJ6FMQ1-F1
#
_entry.id   AF-A0AAJ6FMQ1-F1
#
_cell.length_a   1.000
_cell.length_b   1.000
_cell.length_c   1.000
_cell.angle_alpha   90.00
_cell.angle_beta   90.00
_cell.angle_gamma   90.00
#
_symmetry.space_group_name_H-M   'P 1'
#
loop_
_entity.id
_entity.type
_entity.pdbx_description
1 polymer ?
#
loop_
_entity_poly.entity_id
_entity_poly.type
_entity_poly.pdbx_seq_one_letter_code
_entity_poly.pdbx_strand_id
1 'polypeptide(L)'
;MEKKWAVKSVLALATTLLMSGTVVNSVQAAKLPIEYDNHKKPVKGGTLRVGVSENGVFKGVFADVLRSDAPTSEVAQFGEISLFRVNDDYTYAKGGLANVSIDYGKKEATVKLKKNAGWSDGQPLEAKDLEYTYEVAANRATGSADYNGQLQTIEGIKEYHDGKADKISGLEIKDKKTLVIHFKELEPEIKFPHAGYILSTAMPYHYLKDVLFDKLASSDKLQEHPLFYGPFKIKNMVRGESIEWVPNKYYGGKKPNVSKVDVEMVSPSKSAAAMRANKFDVLLYENGSTYNKVRKLSQYVVLGEKAKYYSYLGFKVGRVNDKGESVMDRKTPVQNRALRQAMGYALNTDQFDKKFSYGLAYRANTIVPDVFGKYNNHKAKGYPLDLKKANKLLDKAGFRMQKDGYRTLPNGKKFTLKLLAPMGSGPMNDRTAIDVYFEQWKKLGSKLN
;
A
#
# COMPACT_ATOMS: atom_id res chain seq x y z
N MET A 1 23.69 26.90 -29.80
CA MET A 1 24.99 26.35 -29.37
C MET A 1 24.70 25.34 -28.27
N GLU A 2 24.36 24.10 -28.62
CA GLU A 2 25.31 22.97 -28.79
C GLU A 2 26.12 22.73 -27.50
N LYS A 3 26.08 21.57 -26.84
CA LYS A 3 26.47 20.26 -27.41
C LYS A 3 25.79 19.07 -26.72
N LYS A 4 25.35 18.13 -27.55
CA LYS A 4 25.17 16.70 -27.29
C LYS A 4 26.54 16.06 -27.01
N TRP A 5 26.62 15.02 -26.16
CA TRP A 5 27.54 13.89 -26.38
C TRP A 5 26.83 12.56 -26.10
N ALA A 6 27.14 11.59 -26.95
CA ALA A 6 26.37 10.38 -27.24
C ALA A 6 27.14 9.11 -26.82
N VAL A 7 26.36 8.06 -26.51
CA VAL A 7 26.54 6.63 -26.86
C VAL A 7 27.89 5.95 -26.59
N LYS A 8 27.85 4.86 -25.81
CA LYS A 8 28.61 3.64 -26.14
C LYS A 8 27.75 2.39 -25.94
N SER A 9 27.39 1.78 -27.05
CA SER A 9 27.00 0.37 -27.17
C SER A 9 28.25 -0.50 -27.19
N VAL A 10 28.26 -1.65 -26.52
CA VAL A 10 29.15 -2.77 -26.85
C VAL A 10 28.35 -4.08 -26.75
N LEU A 11 28.16 -4.69 -27.91
CA LEU A 11 27.86 -6.11 -28.11
C LEU A 11 29.17 -6.88 -27.88
N ALA A 12 29.17 -7.97 -27.11
CA ALA A 12 30.25 -8.95 -27.10
C ALA A 12 29.69 -10.36 -26.85
N LEU A 13 30.25 -11.30 -27.61
CA LEU A 13 29.75 -12.65 -27.91
C LEU A 13 29.69 -13.59 -26.70
N ALA A 14 28.84 -14.60 -26.87
CA ALA A 14 28.81 -15.82 -26.09
C ALA A 14 30.14 -16.59 -26.14
N THR A 15 30.63 -16.98 -24.97
CA THR A 15 31.53 -18.12 -24.80
C THR A 15 31.00 -18.99 -23.66
N THR A 16 30.68 -20.23 -24.00
CA THR A 16 30.22 -21.28 -23.10
C THR A 16 31.36 -21.70 -22.17
N LEU A 17 31.22 -21.46 -20.87
CA LEU A 17 31.97 -22.20 -19.86
C LEU A 17 30.98 -22.85 -18.88
N LEU A 18 30.90 -24.17 -18.97
CA LEU A 18 30.29 -25.04 -17.98
C LEU A 18 31.12 -24.97 -16.70
N MET A 19 30.61 -24.27 -15.68
CA MET A 19 30.98 -24.53 -14.30
C MET A 19 29.74 -24.92 -13.51
N SER A 20 29.73 -26.17 -13.07
CA SER A 20 28.80 -26.74 -12.11
C SER A 20 28.92 -26.02 -10.77
N GLY A 21 28.08 -25.00 -10.59
CA GLY A 21 27.76 -24.40 -9.31
C GLY A 21 26.39 -23.79 -9.46
N THR A 22 25.38 -24.28 -8.72
CA THR A 22 24.05 -23.68 -8.69
C THR A 22 24.13 -22.30 -8.04
N VAL A 23 24.55 -21.30 -8.82
CA VAL A 23 24.27 -19.90 -8.56
C VAL A 23 22.78 -19.74 -8.87
N VAL A 24 21.96 -19.80 -7.83
CA VAL A 24 20.55 -19.41 -7.94
C VAL A 24 20.56 -17.90 -8.11
N ASN A 25 20.69 -17.43 -9.35
CA ASN A 25 20.50 -16.03 -9.68
C ASN A 25 19.06 -15.67 -9.29
N SER A 26 18.91 -14.84 -8.26
CA SER A 26 17.62 -14.22 -7.94
C SER A 26 17.10 -13.53 -9.18
N VAL A 27 15.83 -13.76 -9.52
CA VAL A 27 15.20 -13.05 -10.63
C VAL A 27 15.06 -11.58 -10.21
N GLN A 28 15.61 -10.65 -11.01
CA GLN A 28 15.41 -9.22 -10.81
C GLN A 28 14.09 -8.82 -11.49
N ALA A 29 13.29 -7.97 -10.83
CA ALA A 29 12.12 -7.38 -11.49
C ALA A 29 12.51 -6.57 -12.73
N ALA A 30 11.58 -6.45 -13.69
CA ALA A 30 11.71 -5.63 -14.87
C ALA A 30 12.06 -4.18 -14.48
N LYS A 31 13.10 -3.62 -15.10
CA LYS A 31 13.47 -2.21 -14.93
C LYS A 31 12.62 -1.37 -15.86
N LEU A 32 11.58 -0.75 -15.32
CA LEU A 32 10.69 0.17 -16.04
C LEU A 32 11.13 1.62 -15.79
N PRO A 33 10.91 2.54 -16.73
CA PRO A 33 11.07 3.96 -16.49
C PRO A 33 10.03 4.43 -15.46
N ILE A 34 10.42 5.34 -14.56
CA ILE A 34 9.51 5.94 -13.57
C ILE A 34 8.70 7.11 -14.15
N GLU A 35 9.21 7.72 -15.22
CA GLU A 35 8.59 8.86 -15.88
C GLU A 35 8.70 8.73 -17.40
N TYR A 36 7.79 9.40 -18.10
CA TYR A 36 7.85 9.56 -19.55
C TYR A 36 8.10 11.02 -19.88
N ASP A 37 9.30 11.34 -20.34
CA ASP A 37 9.65 12.66 -20.85
C ASP A 37 9.01 12.86 -22.22
N ASN A 38 7.82 13.47 -22.21
CA ASN A 38 7.12 13.84 -23.43
C ASN A 38 7.59 15.23 -23.90
N HIS A 39 8.46 15.25 -24.90
CA HIS A 39 8.98 16.49 -25.48
C HIS A 39 7.95 17.32 -26.28
N LYS A 40 6.71 16.83 -26.42
CA LYS A 40 5.63 17.62 -27.02
C LYS A 40 5.15 18.68 -26.02
N LYS A 41 4.79 19.86 -26.53
CA LYS A 41 4.20 20.92 -25.69
C LYS A 41 2.91 20.41 -25.05
N PRO A 42 2.74 20.55 -23.72
CA PRO A 42 1.48 20.20 -23.06
C PRO A 42 0.33 21.01 -23.65
N VAL A 43 -0.75 20.33 -24.02
CA VAL A 43 -1.99 20.99 -24.41
C VAL A 43 -2.63 21.58 -23.16
N LYS A 44 -3.12 22.82 -23.24
CA LYS A 44 -3.87 23.45 -22.15
C LYS A 44 -5.33 22.97 -22.23
N GLY A 45 -5.84 22.45 -21.12
CA GLY A 45 -7.17 21.88 -21.03
C GLY A 45 -7.23 20.43 -21.46
N GLY A 46 -8.37 20.02 -22.02
CA GLY A 46 -8.64 18.63 -22.41
C GLY A 46 -9.09 17.75 -21.25
N THR A 47 -9.40 16.50 -21.59
CA THR A 47 -9.87 15.46 -20.67
C THR A 47 -8.84 14.36 -20.61
N LEU A 48 -8.38 14.01 -19.41
CA LEU A 48 -7.58 12.81 -19.17
C LEU A 48 -8.52 11.67 -18.81
N ARG A 49 -8.51 10.58 -19.58
CA ARG A 49 -9.32 9.38 -19.31
C ARG A 49 -8.48 8.35 -18.58
N VAL A 50 -8.88 8.00 -17.36
CA VAL A 50 -8.15 7.11 -16.47
C VAL A 50 -8.98 5.86 -16.20
N GLY A 51 -8.40 4.69 -16.47
CA GLY A 51 -8.93 3.42 -16.01
C GLY A 51 -8.27 3.01 -14.70
N VAL A 52 -9.06 2.59 -13.71
CA VAL A 52 -8.58 2.03 -12.44
C VAL A 52 -8.82 0.52 -12.45
N SER A 53 -7.73 -0.26 -12.55
CA SER A 53 -7.78 -1.69 -12.83
C SER A 53 -7.97 -2.56 -11.59
N GLU A 54 -9.13 -2.53 -10.96
CA GLU A 54 -9.39 -3.26 -9.71
C GLU A 54 -10.56 -4.26 -9.77
N ASN A 55 -10.55 -5.22 -8.85
CA ASN A 55 -11.68 -6.11 -8.62
C ASN A 55 -12.65 -5.47 -7.63
N GLY A 56 -13.84 -5.09 -8.10
CA GLY A 56 -14.89 -4.52 -7.26
C GLY A 56 -15.23 -3.08 -7.62
N VAL A 57 -15.98 -2.45 -6.74
CA VAL A 57 -16.49 -1.08 -6.90
C VAL A 57 -16.01 -0.22 -5.73
N PHE A 58 -15.80 1.07 -5.95
CA PHE A 58 -15.55 1.99 -4.83
C PHE A 58 -16.82 2.18 -4.00
N LYS A 59 -16.68 2.09 -2.67
CA LYS A 59 -17.81 2.19 -1.73
C LYS A 59 -18.20 3.64 -1.46
N GLY A 60 -17.25 4.57 -1.64
CA GLY A 60 -17.47 6.01 -1.62
C GLY A 60 -17.13 6.70 -0.30
N VAL A 61 -16.46 6.08 0.68
CA VAL A 61 -16.06 6.82 1.90
C VAL A 61 -14.86 7.72 1.60
N PHE A 62 -15.11 8.97 1.18
CA PHE A 62 -14.07 9.96 0.85
C PHE A 62 -13.56 10.71 2.08
N ALA A 63 -13.10 9.96 3.07
CA ALA A 63 -12.28 10.46 4.18
C ALA A 63 -11.26 9.38 4.54
N ASP A 64 -9.98 9.64 4.29
CA ASP A 64 -8.86 8.71 4.49
C ASP A 64 -8.92 7.98 5.84
N VAL A 65 -9.10 8.73 6.93
CA VAL A 65 -9.13 8.18 8.30
C VAL A 65 -10.31 7.26 8.61
N LEU A 66 -11.35 7.23 7.77
CA LEU A 66 -12.53 6.37 7.91
C LEU A 66 -12.61 5.30 6.81
N ARG A 67 -11.72 5.36 5.82
CA ARG A 67 -11.79 4.51 4.64
C ARG A 67 -11.18 3.15 4.92
N SER A 68 -11.79 2.12 4.34
CA SER A 68 -11.34 0.72 4.49
C SER A 68 -11.25 -0.05 3.18
N ASP A 69 -11.58 0.56 2.03
CA ASP A 69 -11.53 -0.08 0.72
C ASP A 69 -10.56 0.61 -0.22
N ALA A 70 -9.72 -0.22 -0.87
CA ALA A 70 -8.72 0.25 -1.82
C ALA A 70 -9.33 0.97 -3.04
N PRO A 71 -10.43 0.47 -3.67
CA PRO A 71 -11.00 1.15 -4.83
C PRO A 71 -11.38 2.61 -4.57
N THR A 72 -11.94 2.94 -3.40
CA THR A 72 -12.21 4.34 -3.04
C THR A 72 -10.92 5.15 -2.90
N SER A 73 -9.86 4.61 -2.30
CA SER A 73 -8.57 5.31 -2.19
C SER A 73 -7.99 5.66 -3.56
N GLU A 74 -8.07 4.71 -4.48
CA GLU A 74 -7.51 4.85 -5.83
C GLU A 74 -8.25 5.91 -6.64
N VAL A 75 -9.59 5.97 -6.54
CA VAL A 75 -10.34 7.02 -7.23
C VAL A 75 -10.27 8.36 -6.48
N ALA A 76 -10.07 8.37 -5.16
CA ALA A 76 -9.98 9.60 -4.35
C ALA A 76 -8.69 10.40 -4.56
N GLN A 77 -7.60 9.77 -5.02
CA GLN A 77 -6.25 10.36 -5.09
C GLN A 77 -6.14 11.67 -5.88
N PHE A 78 -7.12 11.99 -6.72
CA PHE A 78 -7.16 13.23 -7.51
C PHE A 78 -7.58 14.45 -6.68
N GLY A 79 -8.38 14.26 -5.63
CA GLY A 79 -8.84 15.33 -4.75
C GLY A 79 -8.35 15.20 -3.32
N GLU A 80 -8.13 13.99 -2.84
CA GLU A 80 -7.57 13.72 -1.52
C GLU A 80 -6.09 13.34 -1.66
N ILE A 81 -5.22 14.25 -1.25
CA ILE A 81 -3.77 14.08 -1.30
C ILE A 81 -3.18 14.19 0.09
N SER A 82 -1.97 13.67 0.29
CA SER A 82 -1.24 13.96 1.53
C SER A 82 -0.96 15.46 1.65
N LEU A 83 -1.08 15.99 2.87
CA LEU A 83 -0.68 17.34 3.21
C LEU A 83 0.83 17.54 3.08
N PHE A 84 1.60 16.46 3.27
CA PHE A 84 3.05 16.49 3.35
C PHE A 84 3.67 16.10 2.01
N ARG A 85 4.78 16.77 1.69
CA ARG A 85 5.71 16.29 0.66
C ARG A 85 6.78 15.44 1.35
N VAL A 86 7.35 14.48 0.63
CA VAL A 86 8.46 13.64 1.10
C VAL A 86 9.72 13.90 0.28
N ASN A 87 10.88 13.80 0.93
CA ASN A 87 12.19 13.77 0.27
C ASN A 87 12.46 12.35 -0.26
N ASP A 88 13.52 12.19 -1.06
CA ASP A 88 13.95 10.88 -1.57
C ASP A 88 14.35 9.89 -0.45
N ASP A 89 14.73 10.42 0.73
CA ASP A 89 14.99 9.63 1.94
C ASP A 89 13.74 9.36 2.79
N TYR A 90 12.56 9.71 2.28
CA TYR A 90 11.24 9.55 2.88
C TYR A 90 10.95 10.43 4.11
N THR A 91 11.81 11.40 4.43
CA THR A 91 11.53 12.38 5.49
C THR A 91 10.62 13.50 5.00
N TYR A 92 10.06 14.30 5.92
CA TYR A 92 9.28 15.49 5.54
C TYR A 92 10.07 16.45 4.66
N ALA A 93 9.51 16.79 3.51
CA ALA A 93 9.99 17.83 2.63
C ALA A 93 9.15 19.11 2.77
N LYS A 94 9.79 20.25 2.52
CA LYS A 94 9.08 21.54 2.45
C LYS A 94 8.30 21.68 1.15
N GLY A 95 7.24 22.48 1.18
CA GLY A 95 6.51 22.93 0.00
C GLY A 95 5.25 22.12 -0.34
N GLY A 96 4.85 21.19 0.54
CA GLY A 96 3.52 20.59 0.50
C GLY A 96 2.40 21.57 0.87
N LEU A 97 1.20 21.04 1.17
CA LEU A 97 0.11 21.83 1.74
C LEU A 97 0.32 22.10 3.24
N ALA A 98 1.19 21.34 3.89
CA ALA A 98 1.69 21.61 5.22
C ALA A 98 3.21 21.35 5.30
N ASN A 99 3.89 22.07 6.18
CA ASN A 99 5.26 21.77 6.59
C ASN A 99 5.27 21.29 8.04
N VAL A 100 6.16 20.35 8.36
CA VAL A 100 6.34 19.83 9.72
C VAL A 100 7.70 20.25 10.28
N SER A 101 7.73 20.69 11.52
CA SER A 101 8.94 20.91 12.32
C SER A 101 8.87 20.06 13.58
N ILE A 102 9.94 19.36 13.94
CA ILE A 102 9.99 18.46 15.10
C ILE A 102 11.02 19.01 16.09
N ASP A 103 10.62 19.16 17.35
CA ASP A 103 11.48 19.49 18.48
C ASP A 103 11.50 18.30 19.46
N TYR A 104 12.57 17.51 19.39
CA TYR A 104 12.74 16.34 20.25
C TYR A 104 12.95 16.69 21.71
N GLY A 105 13.51 17.87 22.02
CA GLY A 105 13.78 18.29 23.39
C GLY A 105 12.49 18.63 24.14
N LYS A 106 11.54 19.25 23.43
CA LYS A 106 10.20 19.54 23.96
C LYS A 106 9.17 18.45 23.70
N LYS A 107 9.54 17.41 22.95
CA LYS A 107 8.63 16.36 22.48
C LYS A 107 7.40 16.94 21.76
N GLU A 108 7.63 17.90 20.87
CA GLU A 108 6.56 18.54 20.09
C GLU A 108 6.80 18.43 18.58
N ALA A 109 5.71 18.38 17.81
CA ALA A 109 5.72 18.58 16.37
C ALA A 109 4.78 19.73 15.99
N THR A 110 5.27 20.68 15.20
CA THR A 110 4.49 21.79 14.66
C THR A 110 4.12 21.53 13.21
N VAL A 111 2.83 21.45 12.91
CA VAL A 111 2.27 21.34 11.56
C VAL A 111 1.77 22.71 11.12
N LYS A 112 2.38 23.28 10.09
CA LYS A 112 2.05 24.61 9.55
C LYS A 112 1.46 24.50 8.15
N LEU A 113 0.18 24.82 8.02
CA LEU A 113 -0.57 24.83 6.78
C LEU A 113 -0.12 25.95 5.85
N LYS A 114 -0.18 25.68 4.54
CA LYS A 114 0.08 26.65 3.49
C LYS A 114 -1.05 27.70 3.47
N LYS A 115 -0.67 28.98 3.45
CA LYS A 115 -1.61 30.11 3.60
C LYS A 115 -2.79 30.06 2.62
N ASN A 116 -2.55 29.68 1.37
CA ASN A 116 -3.53 29.68 0.29
C ASN A 116 -4.19 28.30 0.04
N ALA A 117 -4.00 27.32 0.93
CA ALA A 117 -4.72 26.05 0.84
C ALA A 117 -6.18 26.24 1.28
N GLY A 118 -7.10 25.74 0.47
CA GLY A 118 -8.55 25.80 0.72
C GLY A 118 -9.30 24.58 0.19
N TRP A 119 -10.47 24.36 0.78
CA TRP A 119 -11.43 23.34 0.41
C TRP A 119 -12.16 23.70 -0.89
N SER A 120 -12.77 22.70 -1.53
CA SER A 120 -13.43 22.83 -2.83
C SER A 120 -14.68 23.72 -2.83
N ASP A 121 -15.21 24.05 -1.64
CA ASP A 121 -16.29 25.02 -1.40
C ASP A 121 -15.78 26.47 -1.24
N GLY A 122 -14.47 26.66 -1.14
CA GLY A 122 -13.82 27.96 -0.98
C GLY A 122 -13.46 28.35 0.43
N GLN A 123 -13.80 27.53 1.43
CA GLN A 123 -13.34 27.77 2.80
C GLN A 123 -11.84 27.51 2.92
N PRO A 124 -11.10 28.30 3.72
CA PRO A 124 -9.69 28.05 3.98
C PRO A 124 -9.50 26.69 4.68
N LEU A 125 -8.42 25.98 4.34
CA LEU A 125 -7.99 24.81 5.11
C LEU A 125 -7.32 25.31 6.39
N GLU A 126 -7.87 24.99 7.56
CA GLU A 126 -7.44 25.55 8.85
C GLU A 126 -6.92 24.50 9.84
N ALA A 127 -6.20 24.94 10.88
CA ALA A 127 -5.66 24.06 11.91
C ALA A 127 -6.77 23.27 12.64
N LYS A 128 -7.99 23.81 12.70
CA LYS A 128 -9.15 23.08 13.24
C LYS A 128 -9.53 21.86 12.40
N ASP A 129 -9.29 21.88 11.08
CA ASP A 129 -9.50 20.72 10.23
C ASP A 129 -8.49 19.60 10.51
N LEU A 130 -7.26 19.98 10.90
CA LEU A 130 -6.24 19.03 11.35
C LEU A 130 -6.61 18.43 12.71
N GLU A 131 -6.93 19.26 13.71
CA GLU A 131 -7.36 18.82 15.04
C GLU A 131 -8.57 17.88 14.95
N TYR A 132 -9.58 18.26 14.17
CA TYR A 132 -10.78 17.43 13.97
C TYR A 132 -10.46 16.07 13.34
N THR A 133 -9.43 15.97 12.51
CA THR A 133 -8.99 14.68 11.94
C THR A 133 -8.47 13.73 13.03
N TYR A 134 -7.77 14.25 14.04
CA TYR A 134 -7.36 13.46 15.21
C TYR A 134 -8.56 13.10 16.10
N GLU A 135 -9.51 14.02 16.30
CA GLU A 135 -10.75 13.74 17.03
C GLU A 135 -11.52 12.59 16.35
N VAL A 136 -11.69 12.62 15.02
CA VAL A 136 -12.34 11.55 14.25
C VAL A 136 -11.59 10.24 14.35
N ALA A 137 -10.26 10.25 14.16
CA ALA A 137 -9.44 9.04 14.24
C ALA A 137 -9.51 8.41 15.64
N ALA A 138 -9.42 9.22 16.69
CA ALA A 138 -9.37 8.73 18.07
C ALA A 138 -10.75 8.43 18.68
N ASN A 139 -11.86 8.90 18.10
CA ASN A 139 -13.18 8.66 18.67
C ASN A 139 -13.65 7.21 18.40
N ARG A 140 -13.90 6.45 19.47
CA ARG A 140 -14.34 5.03 19.38
C ARG A 140 -15.57 4.81 18.52
N ALA A 141 -16.48 5.77 18.45
CA ALA A 141 -17.72 5.67 17.69
C ALA A 141 -17.48 5.60 16.17
N THR A 142 -16.33 6.10 15.68
CA THR A 142 -16.01 6.10 14.25
C THR A 142 -15.49 4.76 13.76
N GLY A 143 -14.91 3.94 14.65
CA GLY A 143 -14.25 2.69 14.30
C GLY A 143 -13.02 2.87 13.41
N SER A 144 -12.41 4.06 13.39
CA SER A 144 -11.23 4.36 12.57
C SER A 144 -10.07 3.39 12.87
N ALA A 145 -9.45 2.87 11.80
CA ALA A 145 -8.26 2.03 11.89
C ALA A 145 -6.97 2.84 12.13
N ASP A 146 -7.03 4.17 12.00
CA ASP A 146 -5.88 5.05 12.14
C ASP A 146 -5.50 5.31 13.60
N TYR A 147 -6.39 5.01 14.55
CA TYR A 147 -6.05 4.98 15.98
C TYR A 147 -5.07 3.86 16.29
N ASN A 148 -3.78 4.18 16.22
CA ASN A 148 -2.68 3.25 16.36
C ASN A 148 -1.80 3.55 17.59
N GLY A 149 -0.78 2.73 17.83
CA GLY A 149 0.14 2.88 18.97
C GLY A 149 0.95 4.18 18.94
N GLN A 150 1.30 4.69 17.75
CA GLN A 150 2.03 5.95 17.61
C GLN A 150 1.16 7.15 17.97
N LEU A 151 -0.11 7.18 17.53
CA LEU A 151 -1.02 8.24 17.94
C LEU A 151 -1.21 8.24 19.46
N GLN A 152 -1.25 7.08 20.12
CA GLN A 152 -1.38 6.97 21.57
C GLN A 152 -0.24 7.62 22.37
N THR A 153 0.87 8.00 21.74
CA THR A 153 1.93 8.78 22.41
C THR A 153 1.59 10.26 22.53
N ILE A 154 0.59 10.78 21.81
CA ILE A 154 0.07 12.15 21.97
C ILE A 154 -0.56 12.30 23.37
N GLU A 155 -0.31 13.44 24.02
CA GLU A 155 -0.89 13.74 25.33
C GLU A 155 -2.42 13.79 25.27
N GLY A 156 -3.10 13.13 26.22
CA GLY A 156 -4.57 13.16 26.36
C GLY A 156 -5.38 12.37 25.32
N ILE A 157 -4.76 11.83 24.27
CA ILE A 157 -5.51 11.16 23.19
C ILE A 157 -6.12 9.82 23.62
N LYS A 158 -5.47 9.14 24.58
CA LYS A 158 -5.99 7.88 25.12
C LYS A 158 -7.17 8.17 26.04
N GLU A 159 -7.09 9.21 26.85
CA GLU A 159 -8.16 9.68 27.71
C GLU A 159 -9.36 10.10 26.88
N TYR A 160 -9.15 10.81 25.76
CA TYR A 160 -10.19 11.11 24.78
C TYR A 160 -10.79 9.84 24.18
N HIS A 161 -9.96 8.93 23.67
CA HIS A 161 -10.44 7.66 23.09
C HIS A 161 -11.26 6.83 24.08
N ASP A 162 -10.81 6.74 25.34
CA ASP A 162 -11.48 6.00 26.40
C ASP A 162 -12.79 6.68 26.87
N GLY A 163 -13.10 7.90 26.40
CA GLY A 163 -14.26 8.69 26.84
C GLY A 163 -14.09 9.34 28.22
N LYS A 164 -12.84 9.51 28.67
CA LYS A 164 -12.48 10.13 29.97
C LYS A 164 -12.16 11.62 29.85
N ALA A 165 -12.02 12.13 28.63
CA ALA A 165 -11.79 13.54 28.33
C ALA A 165 -12.57 13.94 27.08
N ASP A 166 -13.10 15.18 27.06
CA ASP A 166 -13.86 15.70 25.91
C ASP A 166 -12.95 16.21 24.77
N LYS A 167 -11.65 16.36 25.04
CA LYS A 167 -10.65 16.90 24.11
C LYS A 167 -9.32 16.16 24.24
N ILE A 168 -8.51 16.24 23.19
CA ILE A 168 -7.14 15.73 23.17
C ILE A 168 -6.21 16.85 23.64
N SER A 169 -5.72 16.77 24.89
CA SER A 169 -4.94 17.88 25.50
C SER A 169 -3.62 18.18 24.79
N GLY A 170 -3.05 17.20 24.09
CA GLY A 170 -1.80 17.37 23.33
C GLY A 170 -1.96 18.10 22.00
N LEU A 171 -3.18 18.51 21.62
CA LEU A 171 -3.42 19.28 20.39
C LEU A 171 -3.61 20.76 20.74
N GLU A 172 -2.67 21.60 20.30
CA GLU A 172 -2.66 23.03 20.55
C GLU A 172 -2.78 23.80 19.22
N ILE A 173 -3.93 24.44 18.98
CA ILE A 173 -4.08 25.37 17.87
C ILE A 173 -3.44 26.72 18.25
N LYS A 174 -2.24 26.99 17.72
CA LYS A 174 -1.54 28.27 17.96
C LYS A 174 -2.15 29.42 17.17
N ASP A 175 -2.60 29.14 15.95
CA ASP A 175 -3.30 30.07 15.08
C ASP A 175 -4.10 29.29 14.01
N LYS A 176 -4.84 30.00 13.16
CA LYS A 176 -5.68 29.40 12.09
C LYS A 176 -4.95 28.43 11.15
N LYS A 177 -3.61 28.48 11.06
CA LYS A 177 -2.79 27.69 10.14
C LYS A 177 -1.74 26.84 10.86
N THR A 178 -1.69 26.84 12.19
CA THR A 178 -0.64 26.17 12.95
C THR A 178 -1.24 25.28 14.04
N LEU A 179 -1.03 23.97 13.93
CA LEU A 179 -1.30 22.99 14.97
C LEU A 179 0.03 22.54 15.58
N VAL A 180 0.12 22.55 16.91
CA VAL A 180 1.23 21.96 17.66
C VAL A 180 0.72 20.70 18.35
N ILE A 181 1.50 19.63 18.24
CA ILE A 181 1.20 18.31 18.77
C ILE A 181 2.24 18.00 19.84
N HIS A 182 1.78 17.80 21.07
CA HIS A 182 2.60 17.46 22.23
C HIS A 182 2.53 15.95 22.50
N PHE A 183 3.70 15.34 22.67
CA PHE A 183 3.84 13.90 22.86
C PHE A 183 4.39 13.58 24.26
N LYS A 184 3.82 12.55 24.90
CA LYS A 184 4.37 11.94 26.12
C LYS A 184 5.78 11.39 25.87
N GLU A 185 5.94 10.75 24.72
CA GLU A 185 7.18 10.14 24.24
C GLU A 185 7.31 10.34 22.73
N LEU A 186 8.53 10.64 22.28
CA LEU A 186 8.81 10.93 20.88
C LEU A 186 10.03 10.15 20.40
N GLU A 187 9.81 9.25 19.44
CA GLU A 187 10.86 8.42 18.87
C GLU A 187 11.43 9.04 17.58
N PRO A 188 12.70 8.77 17.22
CA PRO A 188 13.34 9.32 16.00
C PRO A 188 12.60 9.06 14.69
N GLU A 189 11.72 8.07 14.67
CA GLU A 189 10.90 7.62 13.55
C GLU A 189 9.86 8.66 13.13
N ILE A 190 9.47 9.59 14.01
CA ILE A 190 8.48 10.64 13.70
C ILE A 190 8.84 11.43 12.45
N LYS A 191 10.13 11.59 12.13
CA LYS A 191 10.61 12.28 10.92
C LYS A 191 10.13 11.68 9.60
N PHE A 192 9.62 10.46 9.62
CA PHE A 192 9.02 9.78 8.47
C PHE A 192 7.49 9.97 8.50
N PRO A 193 6.88 10.64 7.50
CA PRO A 193 5.44 10.91 7.48
C PRO A 193 4.55 9.67 7.55
N HIS A 194 5.05 8.52 7.10
CA HIS A 194 4.32 7.26 7.12
C HIS A 194 4.56 6.41 8.38
N ALA A 195 5.26 6.95 9.39
CA ALA A 195 5.48 6.24 10.66
C ALA A 195 4.25 6.25 11.59
N GLY A 196 3.20 7.03 11.27
CA GLY A 196 1.93 6.99 12.00
C GLY A 196 1.81 7.98 13.18
N TYR A 197 2.85 8.79 13.46
CA TYR A 197 2.82 9.80 14.54
C TYR A 197 2.00 11.05 14.19
N ILE A 198 1.97 11.44 12.90
CA ILE A 198 1.27 12.63 12.44
C ILE A 198 0.33 12.23 11.30
N LEU A 199 -0.96 12.53 11.44
CA LEU A 199 -1.95 12.27 10.41
C LEU A 199 -1.66 13.15 9.20
N SER A 200 -1.72 12.55 8.01
CA SER A 200 -1.27 13.20 6.77
C SER A 200 -2.38 13.83 5.94
N THR A 201 -3.61 13.82 6.48
CA THR A 201 -4.83 14.30 5.85
C THR A 201 -5.58 15.27 6.78
N ALA A 202 -6.59 15.93 6.24
CA ALA A 202 -7.46 16.85 6.97
C ALA A 202 -8.94 16.49 6.72
N MET A 203 -9.82 16.83 7.65
CA MET A 203 -11.27 16.69 7.53
C MET A 203 -11.96 18.05 7.69
N PRO A 204 -12.95 18.40 6.85
CA PRO A 204 -13.54 19.73 6.82
C PRO A 204 -14.47 19.94 8.03
N TYR A 205 -13.93 20.44 9.14
CA TYR A 205 -14.68 20.59 10.39
C TYR A 205 -15.91 21.47 10.20
N HIS A 206 -15.78 22.57 9.45
CA HIS A 206 -16.88 23.48 9.13
C HIS A 206 -18.06 22.78 8.43
N TYR A 207 -17.79 21.71 7.69
CA TYR A 207 -18.78 20.96 6.93
C TYR A 207 -19.33 19.76 7.70
N LEU A 208 -18.53 19.14 8.58
CA LEU A 208 -18.86 17.87 9.23
C LEU A 208 -19.23 17.97 10.71
N LYS A 209 -19.00 19.11 11.38
CA LYS A 209 -19.21 19.29 12.83
C LYS A 209 -20.59 18.87 13.36
N ASP A 210 -21.63 18.94 12.53
CA ASP A 210 -23.02 18.61 12.92
C ASP A 210 -23.39 17.14 12.61
N VAL A 211 -22.45 16.35 12.06
CA VAL A 211 -22.63 14.91 11.83
C VAL A 211 -22.08 14.14 13.01
N LEU A 212 -22.89 13.25 13.58
CA LEU A 212 -22.45 12.38 14.68
C LEU A 212 -21.31 11.46 14.22
N PHE A 213 -20.34 11.22 15.11
CA PHE A 213 -19.14 10.43 14.81
C PHE A 213 -19.47 9.02 14.28
N ASP A 214 -20.47 8.33 14.83
CA ASP A 214 -20.91 7.00 14.37
C ASP A 214 -21.64 7.01 13.01
N LYS A 215 -22.02 8.20 12.52
CA LYS A 215 -22.68 8.40 11.22
C LYS A 215 -21.77 8.99 10.16
N LEU A 216 -20.56 9.45 10.51
CA LEU A 216 -19.64 10.10 9.57
C LEU A 216 -19.40 9.25 8.33
N ALA A 217 -18.96 7.99 8.49
CA ALA A 217 -18.62 7.12 7.37
C ALA A 217 -19.81 6.83 6.43
N SER A 218 -21.04 6.90 6.95
CA SER A 218 -22.28 6.72 6.19
C SER A 218 -22.90 8.02 5.67
N SER A 219 -22.33 9.18 5.99
CA SER A 219 -22.92 10.48 5.64
C SER A 219 -22.77 10.76 4.14
N ASP A 220 -23.83 11.28 3.52
CA ASP A 220 -23.78 11.80 2.14
C ASP A 220 -22.72 12.89 1.96
N LYS A 221 -22.39 13.62 3.04
CA LYS A 221 -21.29 14.61 3.05
C LYS A 221 -19.91 13.99 2.79
N LEU A 222 -19.74 12.69 3.06
CA LEU A 222 -18.52 11.95 2.73
C LEU A 222 -18.71 10.97 1.57
N GLN A 223 -19.95 10.54 1.29
CA GLN A 223 -20.23 9.53 0.26
C GLN A 223 -20.59 10.09 -1.11
N GLU A 224 -21.36 11.17 -1.16
CA GLU A 224 -21.94 11.70 -2.41
C GLU A 224 -21.45 13.12 -2.70
N HIS A 225 -21.23 13.93 -1.65
CA HIS A 225 -20.82 15.33 -1.75
C HIS A 225 -19.56 15.66 -0.93
N PRO A 226 -18.47 14.88 -1.05
CA PRO A 226 -17.24 15.16 -0.32
C PRO A 226 -16.57 16.47 -0.76
N LEU A 227 -15.97 17.15 0.22
CA LEU A 227 -15.08 18.28 -0.02
C LEU A 227 -13.64 17.81 -0.12
N PHE A 228 -12.88 18.44 -1.02
CA PHE A 228 -11.48 18.12 -1.25
C PHE A 228 -10.62 19.38 -1.15
N TYR A 229 -9.42 19.24 -0.58
CA TYR A 229 -8.40 20.30 -0.56
C TYR A 229 -7.30 20.08 -1.61
N GLY A 230 -7.33 18.97 -2.36
CA GLY A 230 -6.36 18.64 -3.40
C GLY A 230 -6.63 19.33 -4.74
N PRO A 231 -5.91 18.93 -5.81
CA PRO A 231 -5.89 19.62 -7.10
C PRO A 231 -7.20 19.53 -7.89
N PHE A 232 -8.01 18.50 -7.64
CA PHE A 232 -9.32 18.33 -8.25
C PHE A 232 -10.43 18.20 -7.21
N LYS A 233 -11.66 18.39 -7.66
CA LYS A 233 -12.88 18.08 -6.92
C LYS A 233 -13.83 17.28 -7.81
N ILE A 234 -14.72 16.52 -7.19
CA ILE A 234 -15.77 15.80 -7.91
C ILE A 234 -16.77 16.82 -8.48
N LYS A 235 -17.05 16.70 -9.79
CA LYS A 235 -18.17 17.38 -10.45
C LYS A 235 -19.37 16.46 -10.60
N ASN A 236 -19.13 15.21 -10.97
CA ASN A 236 -20.17 14.20 -11.08
C ASN A 236 -19.61 12.83 -10.68
N MET A 237 -20.47 11.95 -10.15
CA MET A 237 -20.09 10.61 -9.74
C MET A 237 -21.23 9.63 -10.03
N VAL A 238 -20.88 8.50 -10.64
CA VAL A 238 -21.74 7.32 -10.70
C VAL A 238 -21.17 6.31 -9.71
N ARG A 239 -21.89 6.11 -8.60
CA ARG A 239 -21.40 5.35 -7.46
C ARG A 239 -20.93 3.95 -7.88
N GLY A 240 -19.69 3.64 -7.51
CA GLY A 240 -19.05 2.36 -7.81
C GLY A 240 -18.52 2.19 -9.24
N GLU A 241 -18.77 3.12 -10.15
CA GLU A 241 -18.44 3.00 -11.56
C GLU A 241 -17.46 4.07 -12.04
N SER A 242 -17.82 5.36 -11.93
CA SER A 242 -17.03 6.45 -12.52
C SER A 242 -17.14 7.76 -11.75
N ILE A 243 -16.11 8.61 -11.92
CA ILE A 243 -16.04 9.94 -11.33
C ILE A 243 -15.50 10.93 -12.36
N GLU A 244 -16.23 12.03 -12.55
CA GLU A 244 -15.77 13.20 -13.28
C GLU A 244 -15.13 14.19 -12.30
N TRP A 245 -13.82 14.40 -12.44
CA TRP A 245 -13.03 15.34 -11.66
C TRP A 245 -12.76 16.62 -12.44
N VAL A 246 -12.91 17.77 -11.77
CA VAL A 246 -12.56 19.10 -12.33
C VAL A 246 -11.61 19.86 -11.40
N PRO A 247 -10.75 20.76 -11.93
CA PRO A 247 -9.79 21.49 -11.11
C PRO A 247 -10.42 22.20 -9.92
N ASN A 248 -9.83 22.02 -8.74
CA ASN A 248 -10.17 22.78 -7.55
C ASN A 248 -9.46 24.15 -7.62
N LYS A 249 -10.25 25.23 -7.81
CA LYS A 249 -9.71 26.59 -7.90
C LYS A 249 -9.05 27.10 -6.61
N TYR A 250 -9.34 26.46 -5.48
CA TYR A 250 -8.81 26.79 -4.14
C TYR A 250 -7.63 25.92 -3.72
N TYR A 251 -7.14 25.04 -4.61
CA TYR A 251 -5.96 24.23 -4.33
C TYR A 251 -4.72 25.10 -4.07
N GLY A 252 -4.05 24.85 -2.95
CA GLY A 252 -2.87 25.61 -2.55
C GLY A 252 -1.59 25.32 -3.36
N GLY A 253 -1.60 24.30 -4.22
CA GLY A 253 -0.44 23.87 -5.02
C GLY A 253 -0.44 24.39 -6.46
N LYS A 254 0.30 23.69 -7.33
CA LYS A 254 0.36 24.01 -8.77
C LYS A 254 -0.96 23.61 -9.42
N LYS A 255 -1.60 24.54 -10.12
CA LYS A 255 -2.87 24.27 -10.81
C LYS A 255 -2.69 23.20 -11.89
N PRO A 256 -3.63 22.24 -12.01
CA PRO A 256 -3.61 21.28 -13.10
C PRO A 256 -3.68 21.95 -14.47
N ASN A 257 -3.02 21.34 -15.46
CA ASN A 257 -3.09 21.80 -16.85
C ASN A 257 -4.32 21.26 -17.58
N VAL A 258 -4.87 20.13 -17.14
CA VAL A 258 -6.07 19.50 -17.72
C VAL A 258 -7.35 20.14 -17.18
N SER A 259 -8.39 20.19 -18.01
CA SER A 259 -9.70 20.73 -17.64
C SER A 259 -10.56 19.71 -16.89
N LYS A 260 -10.29 18.41 -17.10
CA LYS A 260 -11.11 17.31 -16.59
C LYS A 260 -10.29 16.03 -16.47
N VAL A 261 -10.60 15.21 -15.47
CA VAL A 261 -10.15 13.82 -15.38
C VAL A 261 -11.37 12.93 -15.24
N ASP A 262 -11.60 12.06 -16.23
CA ASP A 262 -12.67 11.06 -16.19
C ASP A 262 -12.06 9.75 -15.70
N VAL A 263 -12.48 9.30 -14.52
CA VAL A 263 -11.99 8.07 -13.90
C VAL A 263 -13.08 7.00 -14.00
N GLU A 264 -12.74 5.80 -14.48
CA GLU A 264 -13.66 4.67 -14.57
C GLU A 264 -13.01 3.40 -13.98
N MET A 265 -13.79 2.66 -13.20
CA MET A 265 -13.40 1.33 -12.74
C MET A 265 -13.41 0.33 -13.90
N VAL A 266 -12.35 -0.47 -14.03
CA VAL A 266 -12.27 -1.53 -15.04
C VAL A 266 -11.74 -2.83 -14.44
N SER A 267 -12.44 -3.93 -14.67
CA SER A 267 -11.98 -5.22 -14.17
C SER A 267 -10.67 -5.64 -14.84
N PRO A 268 -9.72 -6.28 -14.13
CA PRO A 268 -8.46 -6.74 -14.71
C PRO A 268 -8.61 -7.62 -15.96
N SER A 269 -9.71 -8.38 -16.06
CA SER A 269 -10.05 -9.19 -17.24
C SER A 269 -10.34 -8.36 -18.51
N LYS A 270 -10.82 -7.12 -18.35
CA LYS A 270 -11.23 -6.21 -19.43
C LYS A 270 -10.16 -5.14 -19.73
N SER A 271 -9.27 -4.83 -18.79
CA SER A 271 -8.29 -3.73 -18.89
C SER A 271 -7.47 -3.77 -20.19
N ALA A 272 -6.94 -4.93 -20.56
CA ALA A 272 -6.12 -5.04 -21.77
C ALA A 272 -6.90 -4.78 -23.08
N ALA A 273 -8.20 -5.13 -23.13
CA ALA A 273 -9.04 -4.85 -24.29
C ALA A 273 -9.38 -3.35 -24.35
N ALA A 274 -9.71 -2.74 -23.20
CA ALA A 274 -9.96 -1.31 -23.10
C ALA A 274 -8.76 -0.47 -23.56
N MET A 275 -7.54 -0.87 -23.19
CA MET A 275 -6.32 -0.22 -23.65
C MET A 275 -6.11 -0.37 -25.17
N ARG A 276 -6.33 -1.56 -25.74
CA ARG A 276 -6.25 -1.74 -27.21
C ARG A 276 -7.26 -0.89 -27.98
N ALA A 277 -8.42 -0.65 -27.40
CA ALA A 277 -9.46 0.21 -27.96
C ALA A 277 -9.22 1.71 -27.71
N ASN A 278 -8.10 2.11 -27.09
CA ASN A 278 -7.79 3.49 -26.70
C ASN A 278 -8.89 4.14 -25.84
N LYS A 279 -9.56 3.33 -25.00
CA LYS A 279 -10.61 3.80 -24.08
C LYS A 279 -10.03 4.72 -23.02
N PHE A 280 -8.85 4.39 -22.50
CA PHE A 280 -8.14 5.14 -21.47
C PHE A 280 -6.81 5.67 -21.97
N ASP A 281 -6.44 6.87 -21.52
CA ASP A 281 -5.14 7.47 -21.74
C ASP A 281 -4.12 6.94 -20.71
N VAL A 282 -4.58 6.64 -19.49
CA VAL A 282 -3.80 6.05 -18.40
C VAL A 282 -4.56 4.88 -17.78
N LEU A 283 -3.86 3.78 -17.53
CA LEU A 283 -4.37 2.67 -16.72
C LEU A 283 -3.57 2.61 -15.41
N LEU A 284 -4.24 2.72 -14.28
CA LEU A 284 -3.63 2.62 -12.95
C LEU A 284 -3.87 1.23 -12.34
N TYR A 285 -2.98 0.85 -11.42
CA TYR A 285 -3.06 -0.39 -10.63
C TYR A 285 -3.16 -1.66 -11.47
N GLU A 286 -2.41 -1.72 -12.58
CA GLU A 286 -2.38 -2.89 -13.44
C GLU A 286 -1.69 -4.10 -12.78
N ASN A 287 -2.23 -5.30 -13.02
CA ASN A 287 -1.59 -6.55 -12.59
C ASN A 287 -0.65 -7.13 -13.66
N GLY A 288 0.14 -8.13 -13.28
CA GLY A 288 1.11 -8.77 -14.18
C GLY A 288 0.52 -9.36 -15.47
N SER A 289 -0.71 -9.89 -15.42
CA SER A 289 -1.40 -10.42 -16.61
C SER A 289 -1.76 -9.31 -17.59
N THR A 290 -2.28 -8.18 -17.09
CA THR A 290 -2.57 -7.00 -17.91
C THR A 290 -1.29 -6.43 -18.49
N TYR A 291 -0.26 -6.23 -17.68
CA TYR A 291 1.08 -5.84 -18.13
C TYR A 291 1.58 -6.73 -19.28
N ASN A 292 1.47 -8.06 -19.13
CA ASN A 292 1.89 -8.99 -20.18
C ASN A 292 1.12 -8.80 -21.50
N LYS A 293 -0.12 -8.33 -21.45
CA LYS A 293 -0.96 -8.09 -22.63
C LYS A 293 -0.75 -6.70 -23.25
N VAL A 294 -0.36 -5.70 -22.46
CA VAL A 294 -0.29 -4.29 -22.89
C VAL A 294 1.14 -3.76 -23.11
N ARG A 295 2.18 -4.37 -22.54
CA ARG A 295 3.58 -3.86 -22.61
C ARG A 295 4.18 -3.74 -24.02
N LYS A 296 3.53 -4.32 -25.03
CA LYS A 296 3.95 -4.26 -26.44
C LYS A 296 3.09 -3.32 -27.29
N LEU A 297 2.10 -2.65 -26.70
CA LEU A 297 1.26 -1.67 -27.40
C LEU A 297 2.09 -0.41 -27.64
N SER A 298 2.38 -0.10 -28.90
CA SER A 298 3.27 1.00 -29.30
C SER A 298 2.71 2.38 -28.96
N GLN A 299 1.40 2.50 -28.74
CA GLN A 299 0.74 3.75 -28.38
C GLN A 299 0.81 4.06 -26.86
N TYR A 300 1.32 3.14 -26.04
CA TYR A 300 1.46 3.33 -24.60
C TYR A 300 2.91 3.20 -24.15
N VAL A 301 3.24 3.94 -23.10
CA VAL A 301 4.49 3.77 -22.36
C VAL A 301 4.14 3.13 -21.03
N VAL A 302 4.79 2.00 -20.72
CA VAL A 302 4.64 1.36 -19.42
C VAL A 302 5.65 1.98 -18.46
N LEU A 303 5.12 2.61 -17.42
CA LEU A 303 5.91 3.12 -16.31
C LEU A 303 5.90 2.12 -15.15
N GLY A 304 6.90 2.20 -14.28
CA GLY A 304 6.91 1.40 -13.07
C GLY A 304 7.98 1.83 -12.09
N GLU A 305 7.69 1.63 -10.81
CA GLU A 305 8.60 1.86 -9.71
C GLU A 305 8.62 0.64 -8.77
N LYS A 306 9.63 0.56 -7.89
CA LYS A 306 9.65 -0.47 -6.86
C LYS A 306 8.54 -0.19 -5.86
N ALA A 307 7.56 -1.08 -5.77
CA ALA A 307 6.48 -0.94 -4.81
C ALA A 307 7.01 -0.96 -3.36
N LYS A 308 6.42 -0.12 -2.50
CA LYS A 308 6.55 -0.18 -1.03
C LYS A 308 5.70 -1.32 -0.47
N TYR A 309 5.87 -2.51 -1.03
CA TYR A 309 4.99 -3.66 -0.85
C TYR A 309 5.81 -4.94 -0.74
N TYR A 310 5.30 -5.87 0.05
CA TYR A 310 5.71 -7.27 0.01
C TYR A 310 4.49 -8.14 0.27
N SER A 311 4.46 -9.32 -0.36
CA SER A 311 3.50 -10.37 -0.04
C SER A 311 4.16 -11.41 0.86
N TYR A 312 3.39 -12.02 1.76
CA TYR A 312 3.89 -13.05 2.66
C TYR A 312 2.88 -14.19 2.84
N LEU A 313 3.37 -15.36 3.23
CA LEU A 313 2.55 -16.46 3.71
C LEU A 313 2.39 -16.34 5.23
N GLY A 314 1.17 -16.04 5.69
CA GLY A 314 0.84 -15.97 7.11
C GLY A 314 0.54 -17.35 7.70
N PHE A 315 1.11 -17.64 8.87
CA PHE A 315 0.77 -18.82 9.65
C PHE A 315 -0.09 -18.42 10.85
N LYS A 316 -1.36 -18.84 10.89
CA LYS A 316 -2.24 -18.58 12.03
C LYS A 316 -1.82 -19.45 13.22
N VAL A 317 -1.01 -18.87 14.12
CA VAL A 317 -0.45 -19.50 15.34
C VAL A 317 -1.14 -19.06 16.63
N GLY A 318 -2.13 -18.19 16.55
CA GLY A 318 -2.73 -17.60 17.75
C GLY A 318 -3.99 -16.80 17.47
N ARG A 319 -4.28 -15.88 18.39
CA ARG A 319 -5.38 -14.92 18.36
C ARG A 319 -4.96 -13.61 19.02
N VAL A 320 -5.78 -12.58 18.86
CA VAL A 320 -5.75 -11.38 19.70
C VAL A 320 -6.66 -11.63 20.91
N ASN A 321 -6.24 -11.28 22.12
CA ASN A 321 -7.04 -11.42 23.34
C ASN A 321 -7.95 -10.19 23.55
N ASP A 322 -8.78 -10.21 24.60
CA ASP A 322 -9.76 -9.14 24.87
C ASP A 322 -9.09 -7.80 25.26
N LYS A 323 -7.78 -7.82 25.54
CA LYS A 323 -6.95 -6.63 25.79
C LYS A 323 -6.29 -6.09 24.53
N GLY A 324 -6.52 -6.69 23.36
CA GLY A 324 -5.88 -6.30 22.10
C GLY A 324 -4.47 -6.88 21.90
N GLU A 325 -4.01 -7.80 22.75
CA GLU A 325 -2.66 -8.36 22.68
C GLU A 325 -2.62 -9.65 21.84
N SER A 326 -1.58 -9.81 21.03
CA SER A 326 -1.36 -11.04 20.24
C SER A 326 -0.82 -12.18 21.12
N VAL A 327 -1.55 -13.31 21.19
CA VAL A 327 -1.18 -14.49 21.98
C VAL A 327 -1.03 -15.71 21.07
N MET A 328 0.10 -16.42 21.13
CA MET A 328 0.40 -17.61 20.29
C MET A 328 -0.10 -18.93 20.91
N ASP A 329 -1.39 -19.03 21.20
CA ASP A 329 -1.99 -20.16 21.94
C ASP A 329 -2.65 -21.24 21.06
N ARG A 330 -2.61 -21.12 19.73
CA ARG A 330 -3.35 -22.04 18.85
C ARG A 330 -2.68 -23.41 18.80
N LYS A 331 -3.43 -24.47 19.11
CA LYS A 331 -3.00 -25.87 18.91
C LYS A 331 -3.11 -26.26 17.43
N THR A 332 -2.02 -26.15 16.68
CA THR A 332 -2.00 -26.41 15.22
C THR A 332 -0.62 -26.92 14.78
N PRO A 333 -0.51 -27.76 13.72
CA PRO A 333 0.78 -28.20 13.20
C PRO A 333 1.76 -27.06 12.90
N VAL A 334 1.25 -25.91 12.43
CA VAL A 334 2.07 -24.75 12.06
C VAL A 334 2.65 -24.00 13.26
N GLN A 335 2.37 -24.41 14.51
CA GLN A 335 3.15 -23.98 15.68
C GLN A 335 4.59 -24.48 15.62
N ASN A 336 4.82 -25.62 14.96
CA ASN A 336 6.16 -26.15 14.81
C ASN A 336 6.97 -25.27 13.83
N ARG A 337 8.02 -24.62 14.34
CA ARG A 337 8.90 -23.75 13.55
C ARG A 337 9.53 -24.48 12.36
N ALA A 338 9.91 -25.74 12.51
CA ALA A 338 10.52 -26.52 11.43
C ALA A 338 9.53 -26.76 10.28
N LEU A 339 8.24 -26.97 10.59
CA LEU A 339 7.20 -27.06 9.55
C LEU A 339 7.08 -25.75 8.77
N ARG A 340 7.00 -24.60 9.46
CA ARG A 340 6.93 -23.28 8.79
C ARG A 340 8.15 -23.02 7.90
N GLN A 341 9.34 -23.33 8.40
CA GLN A 341 10.58 -23.17 7.63
C GLN A 341 10.64 -24.11 6.43
N ALA A 342 10.29 -25.39 6.60
CA ALA A 342 10.28 -26.37 5.52
C ALA A 342 9.30 -25.96 4.41
N MET A 343 8.10 -25.49 4.77
CA MET A 343 7.14 -24.97 3.80
C MET A 343 7.69 -23.78 3.00
N GLY A 344 8.44 -22.87 3.63
CA GLY A 344 9.12 -21.79 2.91
C GLY A 344 10.19 -22.30 1.94
N TYR A 345 11.07 -23.20 2.38
CA TYR A 345 12.13 -23.77 1.54
C TYR A 345 11.61 -24.69 0.42
N ALA A 346 10.37 -25.17 0.48
CA ALA A 346 9.80 -25.97 -0.60
C ALA A 346 9.29 -25.14 -1.78
N LEU A 347 9.12 -23.83 -1.61
CA LEU A 347 8.57 -22.99 -2.65
C LEU A 347 9.64 -22.58 -3.67
N ASN A 348 9.33 -22.76 -4.97
CA ASN A 348 10.12 -22.17 -6.05
C ASN A 348 9.56 -20.79 -6.42
N THR A 349 9.70 -19.81 -5.52
CA THR A 349 9.17 -18.46 -5.70
C THR A 349 9.73 -17.77 -6.95
N ASP A 350 11.01 -18.01 -7.27
CA ASP A 350 11.65 -17.44 -8.47
C ASP A 350 10.96 -17.93 -9.77
N GLN A 351 10.67 -19.23 -9.87
CA GLN A 351 9.93 -19.78 -11.02
C GLN A 351 8.46 -19.33 -11.02
N PHE A 352 7.85 -19.25 -9.84
CA PHE A 352 6.48 -18.79 -9.68
C PHE A 352 6.30 -17.36 -10.18
N ASP A 353 7.15 -16.43 -9.73
CA ASP A 353 7.09 -15.02 -10.12
C ASP A 353 7.39 -14.83 -11.61
N LYS A 354 8.32 -15.60 -12.17
CA LYS A 354 8.56 -15.60 -13.61
C LYS A 354 7.32 -16.00 -14.42
N LYS A 355 6.54 -16.97 -13.93
CA LYS A 355 5.35 -17.49 -14.62
C LYS A 355 4.12 -16.58 -14.46
N PHE A 356 3.84 -16.13 -13.23
CA PHE A 356 2.56 -15.48 -12.91
C PHE A 356 2.65 -13.96 -12.76
N SER A 357 3.82 -13.43 -12.39
CA SER A 357 4.04 -11.99 -12.23
C SER A 357 4.69 -11.37 -13.47
N TYR A 358 5.02 -12.19 -14.48
CA TYR A 358 5.61 -11.76 -15.76
C TYR A 358 6.86 -10.87 -15.60
N GLY A 359 7.65 -11.14 -14.56
CA GLY A 359 8.87 -10.41 -14.23
C GLY A 359 8.64 -9.11 -13.44
N LEU A 360 7.42 -8.82 -12.97
CA LEU A 360 7.17 -7.67 -12.09
C LEU A 360 7.39 -7.96 -10.60
N ALA A 361 7.41 -9.23 -10.22
CA ALA A 361 7.71 -9.66 -8.85
C ALA A 361 9.03 -10.43 -8.80
N TYR A 362 9.59 -10.47 -7.61
CA TYR A 362 10.81 -11.22 -7.30
C TYR A 362 10.73 -11.74 -5.87
N ARG A 363 11.49 -12.81 -5.60
CA ARG A 363 11.55 -13.43 -4.28
C ARG A 363 12.10 -12.46 -3.25
N ALA A 364 11.29 -12.14 -2.25
CA ALA A 364 11.72 -11.35 -1.10
C ALA A 364 12.77 -12.11 -0.26
N ASN A 365 13.81 -11.39 0.16
CA ASN A 365 14.84 -11.90 1.06
C ASN A 365 14.56 -11.61 2.54
N THR A 366 13.84 -10.51 2.81
CA THR A 366 13.41 -10.05 4.14
C THR A 366 12.00 -9.46 4.06
N ILE A 367 11.45 -9.07 5.21
CA ILE A 367 10.18 -8.32 5.28
C ILE A 367 10.34 -6.84 4.93
N VAL A 368 11.57 -6.34 4.79
CA VAL A 368 11.83 -4.94 4.41
C VAL A 368 12.03 -4.91 2.90
N PRO A 369 11.13 -4.29 2.10
CA PRO A 369 11.30 -4.20 0.65
C PRO A 369 12.58 -3.48 0.22
N ASP A 370 13.06 -3.81 -0.98
CA ASP A 370 14.29 -3.27 -1.58
C ASP A 370 14.27 -1.75 -1.79
N VAL A 371 13.06 -1.17 -1.93
CA VAL A 371 12.85 0.28 -2.09
C VAL A 371 13.33 1.10 -0.88
N PHE A 372 13.50 0.45 0.28
CA PHE A 372 14.03 1.08 1.49
C PHE A 372 15.57 1.05 1.56
N GLY A 373 16.25 0.61 0.50
CA GLY A 373 17.70 0.74 0.32
C GLY A 373 18.48 0.22 1.52
N LYS A 374 19.19 1.11 2.24
CA LYS A 374 20.04 0.79 3.39
C LYS A 374 19.34 0.03 4.53
N TYR A 375 18.02 0.09 4.61
CA TYR A 375 17.24 -0.64 5.62
C TYR A 375 16.95 -2.09 5.20
N ASN A 376 17.09 -2.45 3.92
CA ASN A 376 17.03 -3.83 3.47
C ASN A 376 18.37 -4.52 3.73
N ASN A 377 18.33 -5.70 4.35
CA ASN A 377 19.50 -6.56 4.43
C ASN A 377 19.63 -7.38 3.13
N HIS A 378 20.26 -6.80 2.10
CA HIS A 378 20.41 -7.45 0.79
C HIS A 378 21.18 -8.79 0.86
N LYS A 379 21.96 -9.02 1.93
CA LYS A 379 22.73 -10.26 2.15
C LYS A 379 21.90 -11.38 2.79
N ALA A 380 20.70 -11.08 3.31
CA ALA A 380 19.81 -12.09 3.84
C ALA A 380 19.42 -13.07 2.72
N LYS A 381 19.46 -14.37 3.00
CA LYS A 381 19.13 -15.39 1.98
C LYS A 381 17.62 -15.59 1.80
N GLY A 382 16.82 -15.25 2.82
CA GLY A 382 15.40 -15.60 2.87
C GLY A 382 15.18 -17.11 2.79
N TYR A 383 14.20 -17.51 1.97
CA TYR A 383 13.83 -18.91 1.72
C TYR A 383 13.96 -19.26 0.23
N PRO A 384 15.18 -19.50 -0.30
CA PRO A 384 15.35 -20.06 -1.63
C PRO A 384 14.86 -21.51 -1.66
N LEU A 385 14.51 -22.04 -2.83
CA LEU A 385 14.13 -23.45 -2.98
C LEU A 385 15.26 -24.37 -2.48
N ASP A 386 14.97 -25.19 -1.47
CA ASP A 386 15.87 -26.21 -0.93
C ASP A 386 15.06 -27.36 -0.31
N LEU A 387 14.61 -28.29 -1.17
CA LEU A 387 13.83 -29.46 -0.76
C LEU A 387 14.61 -30.41 0.15
N LYS A 388 15.94 -30.48 0.02
CA LYS A 388 16.78 -31.32 0.89
C LYS A 388 16.76 -30.78 2.32
N LYS A 389 16.97 -29.47 2.48
CA LYS A 389 16.88 -28.80 3.77
C LYS A 389 15.47 -28.85 4.36
N ALA A 390 14.45 -28.63 3.54
CA ALA A 390 13.06 -28.73 3.97
C ALA A 390 12.73 -30.12 4.56
N ASN A 391 13.10 -31.21 3.85
CA ASN A 391 12.91 -32.57 4.36
C ASN A 391 13.70 -32.82 5.64
N LYS A 392 14.98 -32.43 5.69
CA LYS A 392 15.82 -32.58 6.89
C LYS A 392 15.24 -31.88 8.11
N LEU A 393 14.65 -30.69 7.94
CA LEU A 393 13.97 -29.96 9.02
C LEU A 393 12.76 -30.75 9.56
N LEU A 394 11.94 -31.31 8.67
CA LEU A 394 10.77 -32.10 9.04
C LEU A 394 11.17 -33.41 9.73
N ASP A 395 12.17 -34.12 9.19
CA ASP A 395 12.68 -35.36 9.77
C ASP A 395 13.24 -35.12 11.18
N LYS A 396 14.06 -34.08 11.37
CA LYS A 396 14.60 -33.73 12.69
C LYS A 396 13.49 -33.34 13.67
N ALA A 397 12.42 -32.71 13.20
CA ALA A 397 11.30 -32.29 14.03
C ALA A 397 10.29 -33.41 14.33
N GLY A 398 10.54 -34.64 13.88
CA GLY A 398 9.69 -35.80 14.16
C GLY A 398 8.54 -36.02 13.19
N PHE A 399 8.44 -35.24 12.10
CA PHE A 399 7.46 -35.52 11.06
C PHE A 399 7.94 -36.72 10.24
N ARG A 400 7.13 -37.77 10.09
CA ARG A 400 7.55 -39.03 9.46
C ARG A 400 6.75 -39.31 8.20
N MET A 401 7.46 -39.50 7.08
CA MET A 401 6.84 -39.89 5.82
C MET A 401 6.17 -41.26 5.96
N GLN A 402 4.94 -41.38 5.48
CA GLN A 402 4.17 -42.62 5.48
C GLN A 402 4.12 -43.21 4.06
N LYS A 403 3.64 -44.46 3.95
CA LYS A 403 3.47 -45.15 2.66
C LYS A 403 2.53 -44.44 1.69
N ASP A 404 1.59 -43.64 2.20
CA ASP A 404 0.65 -42.85 1.40
C ASP A 404 1.27 -41.55 0.84
N GLY A 405 2.58 -41.32 1.06
CA GLY A 405 3.29 -40.15 0.58
C GLY A 405 3.05 -38.89 1.40
N TYR A 406 2.36 -38.99 2.54
CA TYR A 406 2.14 -37.89 3.47
C TYR A 406 2.85 -38.11 4.80
N ARG A 407 3.21 -37.02 5.47
CA ARG A 407 3.85 -37.05 6.79
C ARG A 407 2.81 -37.09 7.90
N THR A 408 3.15 -37.75 9.00
CA THR A 408 2.47 -37.61 10.29
C THR A 408 3.16 -36.57 11.16
N LEU A 409 2.45 -36.07 12.16
CA LEU A 409 2.99 -35.28 13.25
C LEU A 409 3.91 -36.13 14.14
N PRO A 410 4.74 -35.51 15.00
CA PRO A 410 5.62 -36.24 15.93
C PRO A 410 4.87 -37.21 16.88
N ASN A 411 3.60 -36.95 17.14
CA ASN A 411 2.71 -37.82 17.93
C ASN A 411 2.04 -38.93 17.09
N GLY A 412 2.49 -39.17 15.85
CA GLY A 412 1.96 -40.18 14.94
C GLY A 412 0.65 -39.82 14.24
N LYS A 413 -0.03 -38.72 14.61
CA LYS A 413 -1.32 -38.36 14.01
C LYS A 413 -1.13 -37.80 12.60
N LYS A 414 -2.05 -38.13 11.68
CA LYS A 414 -2.15 -37.46 10.38
C LYS A 414 -2.54 -36.00 10.57
N PHE A 415 -2.13 -35.13 9.64
CA PHE A 415 -2.52 -33.73 9.64
C PHE A 415 -2.88 -33.24 8.24
N THR A 416 -3.66 -32.17 8.16
CA THR A 416 -3.97 -31.45 6.94
C THR A 416 -3.93 -29.95 7.24
N LEU A 417 -3.33 -29.18 6.35
CA LEU A 417 -3.23 -27.74 6.45
C LEU A 417 -4.26 -27.09 5.53
N LYS A 418 -4.94 -26.05 6.02
CA LYS A 418 -5.86 -25.26 5.20
C LYS A 418 -5.15 -24.00 4.72
N LEU A 419 -5.13 -23.76 3.40
CA LEU A 419 -4.68 -22.49 2.84
C LEU A 419 -5.88 -21.55 2.67
N LEU A 420 -5.79 -20.34 3.20
CA LEU A 420 -6.73 -19.26 2.89
C LEU A 420 -6.08 -18.39 1.83
N ALA A 421 -6.55 -18.51 0.58
CA ALA A 421 -6.11 -17.66 -0.51
C ALA A 421 -6.94 -16.36 -0.52
N PRO A 422 -6.30 -15.19 -0.68
CA PRO A 422 -7.01 -13.92 -0.77
C PRO A 422 -7.75 -13.81 -2.11
N MET A 423 -8.93 -13.18 -2.09
CA MET A 423 -9.53 -12.62 -3.32
C MET A 423 -8.85 -11.27 -3.60
N GLY A 424 -8.40 -11.02 -4.83
CA GLY A 424 -7.72 -9.75 -5.16
C GLY A 424 -6.94 -9.74 -6.48
N SER A 425 -6.07 -8.74 -6.66
CA SER A 425 -5.33 -8.48 -7.90
C SER A 425 -4.00 -9.23 -8.05
N GLY A 426 -3.58 -10.01 -7.03
CA GLY A 426 -2.33 -10.78 -7.03
C GLY A 426 -2.43 -12.20 -7.62
N PRO A 427 -1.28 -12.86 -7.89
CA PRO A 427 -1.24 -14.22 -8.45
C PRO A 427 -2.03 -15.27 -7.66
N MET A 428 -2.15 -15.10 -6.34
CA MET A 428 -2.87 -16.04 -5.46
C MET A 428 -4.39 -16.03 -5.63
N ASN A 429 -4.94 -15.20 -6.51
CA ASN A 429 -6.34 -15.28 -6.93
C ASN A 429 -6.56 -16.31 -8.06
N ASP A 430 -5.49 -16.79 -8.71
CA ASP A 430 -5.55 -17.83 -9.74
C ASP A 430 -5.42 -19.22 -9.10
N ARG A 431 -6.40 -20.11 -9.37
CA ARG A 431 -6.37 -21.49 -8.87
C ARG A 431 -5.11 -22.23 -9.33
N THR A 432 -4.66 -22.00 -10.56
CA THR A 432 -3.46 -22.60 -11.13
C THR A 432 -2.21 -22.21 -10.34
N ALA A 433 -2.16 -20.96 -9.86
CA ALA A 433 -1.07 -20.48 -9.04
C ALA A 433 -1.05 -21.15 -7.65
N ILE A 434 -2.24 -21.34 -7.06
CA ILE A 434 -2.41 -22.07 -5.79
C ILE A 434 -1.97 -23.53 -5.94
N ASP A 435 -2.35 -24.19 -7.04
CA ASP A 435 -2.01 -25.59 -7.27
C ASP A 435 -0.49 -25.82 -7.38
N VAL A 436 0.27 -24.86 -7.92
CA VAL A 436 1.75 -24.91 -7.92
C VAL A 436 2.32 -24.99 -6.49
N TYR A 437 1.74 -24.24 -5.53
CA TYR A 437 2.15 -24.30 -4.13
C TYR A 437 1.78 -25.65 -3.51
N PHE A 438 0.59 -26.17 -3.81
CA PHE A 438 0.14 -27.47 -3.33
C PHE A 438 1.03 -28.60 -3.84
N GLU A 439 1.41 -28.59 -5.11
CA GLU A 439 2.36 -29.55 -5.68
C GLU A 439 3.73 -29.49 -4.98
N GLN A 440 4.22 -28.29 -4.68
CA GLN A 440 5.51 -28.11 -4.01
C GLN A 440 5.48 -28.61 -2.56
N TRP A 441 4.42 -28.33 -1.81
CA TRP A 441 4.28 -28.84 -0.44
C TRP A 441 3.93 -30.33 -0.38
N LYS A 442 3.26 -30.88 -1.41
CA LYS A 442 3.05 -32.32 -1.54
C LYS A 442 4.39 -33.07 -1.64
N LYS A 443 5.43 -32.48 -2.26
CA LYS A 443 6.79 -33.06 -2.27
C LYS A 443 7.43 -33.16 -0.87
N LEU A 444 6.92 -32.41 0.11
CA LEU A 444 7.31 -32.56 1.52
C LEU A 444 6.45 -33.57 2.29
N GLY A 445 5.46 -34.19 1.64
CA GLY A 445 4.43 -34.99 2.29
C GLY A 445 3.47 -34.16 3.15
N SER A 446 3.35 -32.86 2.91
CA SER A 446 2.30 -32.06 3.56
C SER A 446 1.00 -32.17 2.78
N LYS A 447 -0.09 -32.54 3.46
CA LYS A 447 -1.43 -32.55 2.89
C LYS A 447 -2.08 -31.20 3.08
N LEU A 448 -2.64 -30.63 2.00
CA LEU A 448 -3.33 -29.34 2.04
C LEU A 448 -4.75 -29.43 1.48
N ASN A 449 -5.62 -28.53 1.94
CA ASN A 449 -6.94 -28.26 1.38
C ASN A 449 -7.22 -26.77 1.20
#